data_AF-A0ABD4AK65-F1
#
_entry.id   AF-A0ABD4AK65-F1
#
_cell.length_a   1.000
_cell.length_b   1.000
_cell.length_c   1.000
_cell.angle_alpha   90.00
_cell.angle_beta   90.00
_cell.angle_gamma   90.00
#
_symmetry.space_group_name_H-M   'P 1'
#
loop_
_entity.id
_entity.type
_entity.pdbx_description
1 polymer ?
#
loop_
_entity_poly.entity_id
_entity_poly.type
_entity_poly.pdbx_seq_one_letter_code
_entity_poly.pdbx_strand_id
1 'polypeptide(L)'
;MKRSKADTAATRARVVEVAAQTFARNGIRATGVAEIMAAAGLTHGAFYRHFESKEQLVAEACAVTLESLVGSAESVASQEQGRFLSHLESFLTSDCNEGGLAGCPFVAMGSELARADAETRGIATKGFRNLVDLIATRYSHMDGESARAAAIYTLTTMIGAVTMSRIVDDPELSNQIIETAKAHLVDVQTGPGQDEHRRTA
;
A
#
# COMPACT_ATOMS: atom_id res chain seq x y z
N MET A 1 -31.29 -23.77 -6.37
CA MET A 1 -31.33 -23.15 -5.03
C MET A 1 -30.98 -21.67 -5.13
N LYS A 2 -31.78 -20.78 -4.51
CA LYS A 2 -31.50 -19.34 -4.45
C LYS A 2 -30.36 -19.14 -3.44
N ARG A 3 -29.22 -18.57 -3.86
CA ARG A 3 -28.12 -18.22 -2.94
C ARG A 3 -28.59 -17.19 -1.92
N SER A 4 -28.14 -17.30 -0.67
CA SER A 4 -28.49 -16.30 0.35
C SER A 4 -27.78 -14.97 0.07
N LYS A 5 -28.26 -13.89 0.69
CA LYS A 5 -27.59 -12.58 0.63
C LYS A 5 -26.15 -12.68 1.18
N ALA A 6 -25.94 -13.48 2.23
CA ALA A 6 -24.63 -13.72 2.82
C ALA A 6 -23.69 -14.45 1.83
N ASP A 7 -24.15 -15.48 1.14
CA ASP A 7 -23.35 -16.20 0.14
C ASP A 7 -22.94 -15.29 -1.03
N THR A 8 -23.83 -14.36 -1.40
CA THR A 8 -23.60 -13.38 -2.47
C THR A 8 -22.54 -12.36 -2.04
N ALA A 9 -22.62 -11.86 -0.81
CA ALA A 9 -21.62 -10.94 -0.25
C ALA A 9 -20.25 -11.61 -0.09
N ALA A 10 -20.20 -12.84 0.42
CA ALA A 10 -18.96 -13.61 0.55
C ALA A 10 -18.33 -13.90 -0.83
N THR A 11 -19.15 -14.22 -1.84
CA THR A 11 -18.68 -14.38 -3.22
C THR A 11 -18.07 -13.08 -3.74
N ARG A 12 -18.73 -11.94 -3.51
CA ARG A 12 -18.23 -10.62 -3.92
C ARG A 12 -16.89 -10.32 -3.25
N ALA A 13 -16.80 -10.43 -1.93
CA ALA A 13 -15.58 -10.14 -1.17
C ALA A 13 -14.38 -10.95 -1.69
N ARG A 14 -14.59 -12.24 -1.95
CA ARG A 14 -13.58 -13.12 -2.52
C ARG A 14 -13.12 -12.69 -3.92
N VAL A 15 -14.03 -12.20 -4.76
CA VAL A 15 -13.64 -11.65 -6.08
C VAL A 15 -12.79 -10.39 -5.91
N VAL A 16 -13.16 -9.50 -4.98
CA VAL A 16 -12.39 -8.28 -4.70
C VAL A 16 -10.98 -8.61 -4.21
N GLU A 17 -10.84 -9.58 -3.30
CA GLU A 17 -9.55 -10.02 -2.78
C GLU A 17 -8.65 -10.62 -3.87
N VAL A 18 -9.20 -11.51 -4.70
CA VAL A 18 -8.48 -12.08 -5.85
C VAL A 18 -8.09 -10.99 -6.85
N ALA A 19 -8.97 -10.03 -7.10
CA ALA A 19 -8.70 -8.90 -7.98
C ALA A 19 -7.55 -8.04 -7.45
N ALA A 20 -7.56 -7.69 -6.16
CA ALA A 20 -6.49 -6.93 -5.53
C ALA A 20 -5.12 -7.58 -5.71
N GLN A 21 -5.02 -8.88 -5.43
CA GLN A 21 -3.77 -9.64 -5.60
C GLN A 21 -3.34 -9.71 -7.07
N THR A 22 -4.29 -9.92 -7.98
CA THR A 22 -3.99 -10.05 -9.41
C THR A 22 -3.57 -8.72 -10.02
N PHE A 23 -4.25 -7.62 -9.69
CA PHE A 23 -3.85 -6.28 -10.11
C PHE A 23 -2.50 -5.87 -9.54
N ALA A 24 -2.18 -6.23 -8.30
CA ALA A 24 -0.87 -5.93 -7.71
C ALA A 24 0.27 -6.68 -8.42
N ARG A 25 0.04 -7.91 -8.90
CA ARG A 25 1.05 -8.69 -9.63
C ARG A 25 1.18 -8.29 -11.10
N ASN A 26 0.06 -8.11 -11.78
CA ASN A 26 0.02 -8.02 -13.24
C ASN A 26 -0.25 -6.60 -13.76
N GLY A 27 -0.65 -5.67 -12.89
CA GLY A 27 -1.16 -4.36 -13.27
C GLY A 27 -2.65 -4.38 -13.63
N ILE A 28 -3.28 -3.20 -13.65
CA ILE A 28 -4.72 -3.07 -13.90
C ILE A 28 -5.04 -3.37 -15.37
N ARG A 29 -4.27 -2.78 -16.30
CA ARG A 29 -4.49 -2.88 -17.74
C ARG A 29 -4.30 -4.30 -18.28
N ALA A 30 -3.27 -5.01 -17.82
CA ALA A 30 -2.99 -6.36 -18.30
C ALA A 30 -3.95 -7.41 -17.75
N THR A 31 -4.61 -7.14 -16.63
CA THR A 31 -5.50 -8.10 -15.97
C THR A 31 -6.91 -8.08 -16.56
N GLY A 32 -7.40 -9.22 -17.02
CA GLY A 32 -8.77 -9.35 -17.55
C GLY A 32 -9.81 -9.71 -16.48
N VAL A 33 -11.08 -9.31 -16.67
CA VAL A 33 -12.18 -9.77 -15.80
C VAL A 33 -12.32 -11.30 -15.84
N ALA A 34 -12.16 -11.92 -17.01
CA ALA A 34 -12.23 -13.38 -17.15
C ALA A 34 -11.16 -14.10 -16.34
N GLU A 35 -9.93 -13.58 -16.32
CA GLU A 35 -8.83 -14.10 -15.52
C GLU A 35 -9.13 -14.02 -14.02
N ILE A 36 -9.59 -12.85 -13.53
CA ILE A 36 -9.97 -12.66 -12.12
C ILE A 36 -11.08 -13.62 -11.73
N MET A 37 -12.12 -13.74 -12.56
CA MET A 37 -13.26 -14.62 -12.27
C MET A 37 -12.83 -16.08 -12.25
N ALA A 38 -11.97 -16.50 -13.18
CA ALA A 38 -11.42 -17.85 -13.21
C ALA A 38 -10.55 -18.14 -11.97
N ALA A 39 -9.68 -17.20 -11.57
CA ALA A 39 -8.89 -17.29 -10.34
C ALA A 39 -9.79 -17.33 -9.09
N ALA A 40 -10.93 -16.64 -9.13
CA ALA A 40 -11.98 -16.73 -8.14
C ALA A 40 -12.91 -17.94 -8.37
N GLY A 41 -12.58 -18.94 -9.18
CA GLY A 41 -13.40 -20.16 -9.35
C GLY A 41 -14.85 -19.89 -9.77
N LEU A 42 -15.08 -18.82 -10.53
CA LEU A 42 -16.39 -18.37 -11.02
C LEU A 42 -16.37 -18.26 -12.54
N THR A 43 -17.56 -18.33 -13.14
CA THR A 43 -17.71 -18.09 -14.58
C THR A 43 -17.62 -16.60 -14.90
N HIS A 44 -17.17 -16.26 -16.10
CA HIS A 44 -17.12 -14.86 -16.56
C HIS A 44 -18.49 -14.16 -16.44
N GLY A 45 -19.58 -14.83 -16.82
CA GLY A 45 -20.93 -14.27 -16.71
C GLY A 45 -21.41 -14.02 -15.28
N ALA A 46 -20.76 -14.60 -14.26
CA ALA A 46 -21.08 -14.29 -12.88
C ALA A 46 -20.65 -12.87 -12.48
N PHE A 47 -19.70 -12.27 -13.20
CA PHE A 47 -19.14 -10.95 -12.90
C PHE A 47 -20.24 -9.89 -12.86
N TYR A 48 -21.06 -9.83 -13.92
CA TYR A 48 -22.12 -8.84 -14.10
C TYR A 48 -23.30 -8.99 -13.12
N ARG A 49 -23.31 -10.03 -12.28
CA ARG A 49 -24.25 -10.13 -11.15
C ARG A 49 -23.75 -9.43 -9.89
N HIS A 50 -22.46 -9.16 -9.84
CA HIS A 50 -21.80 -8.54 -8.70
C HIS A 50 -21.35 -7.12 -9.09
N PHE A 51 -20.63 -6.95 -10.18
CA PHE A 51 -19.98 -5.70 -10.55
C PHE A 51 -20.57 -5.17 -11.86
N GLU A 52 -20.74 -3.85 -11.92
CA GLU A 52 -21.23 -3.13 -13.09
C GLU A 52 -20.12 -2.94 -14.14
N SER A 53 -18.87 -2.77 -13.68
CA SER A 53 -17.72 -2.54 -14.55
C SER A 53 -16.42 -3.07 -13.92
N LYS A 54 -15.37 -3.18 -14.76
CA LYS A 54 -14.02 -3.51 -14.27
C LYS A 54 -13.49 -2.39 -13.39
N GLU A 55 -13.79 -1.14 -13.73
CA GLU A 55 -13.42 0.06 -13.00
C GLU A 55 -13.97 0.03 -11.57
N GLN A 56 -15.24 -0.38 -11.38
CA GLN A 56 -15.81 -0.60 -10.05
C GLN A 56 -15.03 -1.65 -9.26
N LEU A 57 -14.65 -2.76 -9.90
CA LEU A 57 -13.85 -3.79 -9.25
C LEU A 57 -12.44 -3.27 -8.87
N VAL A 58 -11.81 -2.46 -9.72
CA VAL A 58 -10.52 -1.82 -9.44
C VAL A 58 -10.64 -0.89 -8.23
N ALA A 59 -11.66 -0.04 -8.22
CA ALA A 59 -11.98 0.86 -7.12
C ALA A 59 -12.13 0.10 -5.79
N GLU A 60 -12.95 -0.95 -5.76
CA GLU A 60 -13.15 -1.78 -4.55
C GLU A 60 -11.90 -2.54 -4.12
N ALA A 61 -11.15 -3.09 -5.08
CA ALA A 61 -9.89 -3.76 -4.78
C ALA A 61 -8.87 -2.80 -4.16
N CYS A 62 -8.73 -1.59 -4.71
CA CYS A 62 -7.87 -0.55 -4.15
C CYS A 62 -8.30 -0.15 -2.74
N ALA A 63 -9.61 0.02 -2.51
CA ALA A 63 -10.15 0.38 -1.20
C ALA A 63 -9.81 -0.68 -0.15
N VAL A 64 -10.10 -1.96 -0.42
CA VAL A 64 -9.82 -3.06 0.51
C VAL A 64 -8.34 -3.18 0.84
N THR A 65 -7.46 -3.04 -0.16
CA THR A 65 -6.02 -3.10 0.07
C THR A 65 -5.54 -1.92 0.91
N LEU A 66 -6.00 -0.69 0.62
CA LEU A 66 -5.60 0.50 1.38
C LEU A 66 -6.13 0.46 2.82
N GLU A 67 -7.37 -0.02 3.03
CA GLU A 67 -7.94 -0.22 4.36
C GLU A 67 -7.16 -1.28 5.16
N SER A 68 -6.77 -2.38 4.52
CA SER A 68 -5.93 -3.41 5.14
C SER A 68 -4.54 -2.87 5.52
N LEU A 69 -3.94 -2.03 4.67
CA LEU A 69 -2.65 -1.39 4.94
C LEU A 69 -2.73 -0.42 6.12
N VAL A 70 -3.77 0.43 6.16
CA VAL A 70 -4.02 1.33 7.29
C VAL A 70 -4.25 0.54 8.58
N GLY A 71 -5.12 -0.47 8.56
CA GLY A 71 -5.41 -1.29 9.74
C GLY A 71 -4.20 -2.08 10.24
N SER A 72 -3.35 -2.58 9.33
CA SER A 72 -2.09 -3.23 9.70
C SER A 72 -1.13 -2.25 10.34
N ALA A 73 -1.00 -1.04 9.78
CA ALA A 73 -0.15 0.01 10.33
C ALA A 73 -0.67 0.55 11.68
N GLU A 74 -1.99 0.62 11.89
CA GLU A 74 -2.63 1.00 13.15
C GLU A 74 -2.45 -0.05 14.24
N SER A 75 -2.68 -1.33 13.92
CA SER A 75 -2.54 -2.41 14.90
C SER A 75 -1.13 -2.46 15.47
N VAL A 76 -0.11 -2.24 14.63
CA VAL A 76 1.28 -2.22 15.06
C VAL A 76 1.64 -0.94 15.80
N ALA A 77 1.09 0.20 15.37
CA ALA A 77 1.26 1.46 16.07
C ALA A 77 0.84 1.40 17.53
N SER A 78 -0.23 0.66 17.82
CA SER A 78 -0.75 0.50 19.18
C SER A 78 0.19 -0.25 20.11
N GLN A 79 1.17 -0.99 19.56
CA GLN A 79 2.02 -1.90 20.31
C GLN A 79 3.31 -1.26 20.84
N GLU A 80 3.84 -0.17 20.24
CA GLU A 80 4.97 0.63 20.79
C GLU A 80 5.39 1.79 19.84
N GLN A 81 5.61 3.01 20.37
CA GLN A 81 6.02 4.19 19.59
C GLN A 81 7.42 4.06 18.94
N GLY A 82 8.30 3.18 19.45
CA GLY A 82 9.68 3.03 18.97
C GLY A 82 9.89 2.00 17.84
N ARG A 83 8.87 1.20 17.49
CA ARG A 83 8.99 0.11 16.50
C ARG A 83 8.46 0.46 15.11
N PHE A 84 8.05 1.70 14.90
CA PHE A 84 7.57 2.17 13.60
C PHE A 84 8.63 1.96 12.51
N LEU A 85 9.90 2.32 12.79
CA LEU A 85 11.03 2.07 11.89
C LEU A 85 11.22 0.59 11.55
N SER A 86 11.18 -0.30 12.55
CA SER A 86 11.26 -1.75 12.34
C SER A 86 10.10 -2.28 11.49
N HIS A 87 8.96 -1.59 11.51
CA HIS A 87 7.85 -1.90 10.62
C HIS A 87 8.01 -1.30 9.23
N LEU A 88 8.52 -0.09 9.10
CA LEU A 88 8.94 0.46 7.81
C LEU A 88 9.94 -0.49 7.14
N GLU A 89 10.86 -1.09 7.89
CA GLU A 89 11.75 -2.14 7.38
C GLU A 89 10.99 -3.36 6.87
N SER A 90 10.06 -3.93 7.65
CA SER A 90 9.21 -5.05 7.22
C SER A 90 8.38 -4.72 5.98
N PHE A 91 7.98 -3.46 5.84
CA PHE A 91 7.24 -2.95 4.69
C PHE A 91 8.11 -2.82 3.44
N LEU A 92 9.41 -2.52 3.59
CA LEU A 92 10.39 -2.40 2.51
C LEU A 92 10.96 -3.74 2.04
N THR A 93 10.93 -4.79 2.89
CA THR A 93 11.53 -6.11 2.60
C THR A 93 10.54 -7.17 2.11
N SER A 94 9.22 -6.91 2.12
CA SER A 94 8.23 -7.88 1.67
C SER A 94 8.21 -8.00 0.15
N ASP A 95 8.36 -9.22 -0.36
CA ASP A 95 8.09 -9.58 -1.74
C ASP A 95 6.60 -9.49 -2.07
N CYS A 96 6.26 -9.40 -3.37
CA CYS A 96 4.88 -9.34 -3.89
C CYS A 96 3.97 -10.50 -3.45
N ASN A 97 4.53 -11.57 -2.89
CA ASN A 97 3.81 -12.79 -2.54
C ASN A 97 3.42 -12.90 -1.05
N GLU A 98 3.98 -12.08 -0.14
CA GLU A 98 3.87 -12.35 1.31
C GLU A 98 3.25 -11.22 2.15
N GLY A 99 2.56 -10.26 1.53
CA GLY A 99 1.82 -9.24 2.28
C GLY A 99 2.74 -8.20 2.92
N GLY A 100 2.93 -7.09 2.21
CA GLY A 100 3.62 -5.88 2.67
C GLY A 100 3.40 -4.73 1.67
N LEU A 101 4.27 -3.70 1.61
CA LEU A 101 4.11 -2.62 0.61
C LEU A 101 4.22 -3.12 -0.83
N ALA A 102 4.61 -4.37 -1.03
CA ALA A 102 4.53 -5.02 -2.33
C ALA A 102 3.11 -5.07 -2.90
N GLY A 103 2.12 -5.24 -2.02
CA GLY A 103 0.70 -5.15 -2.37
C GLY A 103 0.17 -3.71 -2.32
N CYS A 104 0.99 -2.72 -1.94
CA CYS A 104 0.56 -1.32 -1.90
C CYS A 104 0.17 -0.86 -3.30
N PRO A 105 -1.08 -0.41 -3.52
CA PRO A 105 -1.51 0.05 -4.85
C PRO A 105 -0.64 1.20 -5.38
N PHE A 106 -0.07 2.03 -4.51
CA PHE A 106 0.83 3.11 -4.95
C PHE A 106 2.14 2.62 -5.53
N VAL A 107 2.69 1.51 -5.01
CA VAL A 107 3.92 0.89 -5.50
C VAL A 107 3.62 0.04 -6.74
N ALA A 108 2.61 -0.84 -6.63
CA ALA A 108 2.32 -1.82 -7.67
C ALA A 108 1.69 -1.22 -8.93
N MET A 109 0.86 -0.18 -8.78
CA MET A 109 0.02 0.34 -9.87
C MET A 109 -0.08 1.87 -9.89
N GLY A 110 0.86 2.59 -9.27
CA GLY A 110 0.81 4.05 -9.16
C GLY A 110 0.63 4.79 -10.50
N SER A 111 1.34 4.36 -11.56
CA SER A 111 1.23 4.98 -12.89
C SER A 111 -0.10 4.68 -13.61
N GLU A 112 -0.78 3.59 -13.23
CA GLU A 112 -2.10 3.23 -13.74
C GLU A 112 -3.20 3.96 -12.97
N LEU A 113 -3.09 4.03 -11.64
CA LEU A 113 -3.97 4.82 -10.78
C LEU A 113 -3.99 6.30 -11.18
N ALA A 114 -2.84 6.87 -11.55
CA ALA A 114 -2.76 8.25 -12.04
C ALA A 114 -3.61 8.50 -13.30
N ARG A 115 -3.88 7.47 -14.10
CA ARG A 115 -4.66 7.53 -15.35
C ARG A 115 -6.05 6.88 -15.22
N ALA A 116 -6.41 6.43 -14.02
CA ALA A 116 -7.71 5.81 -13.76
C ALA A 116 -8.84 6.85 -13.78
N ASP A 117 -10.07 6.35 -13.75
CA ASP A 117 -11.28 7.15 -13.65
C ASP A 117 -11.36 7.93 -12.31
N ALA A 118 -12.31 8.85 -12.22
CA ALA A 118 -12.46 9.75 -11.08
C ALA A 118 -12.77 9.02 -9.76
N GLU A 119 -13.53 7.93 -9.80
CA GLU A 119 -13.90 7.15 -8.62
C GLU A 119 -12.66 6.43 -8.06
N THR A 120 -11.95 5.70 -8.92
CA THR A 120 -10.70 5.02 -8.55
C THR A 120 -9.66 5.99 -8.01
N ARG A 121 -9.47 7.16 -8.67
CA ARG A 121 -8.57 8.22 -8.18
C ARG A 121 -9.01 8.81 -6.85
N GLY A 122 -10.32 8.92 -6.61
CA GLY A 122 -10.88 9.37 -5.34
C GLY A 122 -10.53 8.43 -4.19
N ILE A 123 -10.64 7.12 -4.41
CA ILE A 123 -10.27 6.08 -3.43
C ILE A 123 -8.77 6.12 -3.14
N ALA A 124 -7.95 6.18 -4.19
CA ALA A 124 -6.49 6.32 -4.03
C ALA A 124 -6.13 7.56 -3.21
N THR A 125 -6.79 8.69 -3.47
CA THR A 125 -6.58 9.95 -2.72
C THR A 125 -6.96 9.80 -1.25
N LYS A 126 -8.12 9.17 -0.96
CA LYS A 126 -8.57 8.93 0.41
C LYS A 126 -7.60 8.03 1.16
N GLY A 127 -7.17 6.91 0.57
CA GLY A 127 -6.22 6.01 1.20
C GLY A 127 -4.86 6.66 1.44
N PHE A 128 -4.36 7.47 0.49
CA PHE A 128 -3.13 8.23 0.68
C PHE A 128 -3.24 9.19 1.88
N ARG A 129 -4.35 9.94 1.98
CA ARG A 129 -4.59 10.83 3.12
C ARG A 129 -4.63 10.07 4.45
N ASN A 130 -5.34 8.95 4.52
CA ASN A 130 -5.41 8.13 5.73
C ASN A 130 -4.01 7.64 6.17
N LEU A 131 -3.17 7.21 5.23
CA LEU A 131 -1.79 6.82 5.54
C LEU A 131 -0.96 8.02 6.02
N VAL A 132 -1.08 9.18 5.38
CA VAL A 132 -0.40 10.40 5.81
C VAL A 132 -0.83 10.80 7.21
N ASP A 133 -2.13 10.82 7.49
CA ASP A 133 -2.67 11.20 8.79
C ASP A 133 -2.19 10.22 9.87
N LEU A 134 -2.18 8.91 9.57
CA LEU A 134 -1.66 7.88 10.46
C LEU A 134 -0.18 8.09 10.79
N ILE A 135 0.65 8.38 9.77
CA ILE A 135 2.08 8.63 9.95
C ILE A 135 2.32 9.96 10.69
N ALA A 136 1.53 11.00 10.41
CA ALA A 136 1.63 12.30 11.06
C ALA A 136 1.40 12.21 12.57
N THR A 137 0.55 11.29 13.05
CA THR A 137 0.37 11.04 14.49
C THR A 137 1.66 10.63 15.22
N ARG A 138 2.71 10.23 14.49
CA ARG A 138 4.00 9.82 15.07
C ARG A 138 5.00 10.94 15.21
N TYR A 139 4.80 12.05 14.51
CA TYR A 139 5.60 13.25 14.64
C TYR A 139 5.01 14.16 15.73
N SER A 140 4.75 13.60 16.92
CA SER A 140 4.12 14.31 18.04
C SER A 140 4.97 15.47 18.61
N HIS A 141 6.26 15.49 18.27
CA HIS A 141 7.21 16.54 18.64
C HIS A 141 7.19 17.74 17.67
N MET A 142 6.51 17.63 16.52
CA MET A 142 6.40 18.67 15.51
C MET A 142 5.02 19.35 15.61
N ASP A 143 4.91 20.59 15.11
CA ASP A 143 3.59 21.20 14.87
C ASP A 143 2.83 20.44 13.78
N GLY A 144 1.51 20.62 13.70
CA GLY A 144 0.66 19.85 12.80
C GLY A 144 0.98 20.01 11.31
N GLU A 145 1.52 21.15 10.88
CA GLU A 145 1.90 21.37 9.48
C GLU A 145 3.22 20.64 9.17
N SER A 146 4.22 20.81 10.04
CA SER A 146 5.52 20.13 9.94
C SER A 146 5.39 18.61 10.04
N ALA A 147 4.57 18.10 10.96
CA ALA A 147 4.28 16.68 11.12
C ALA A 147 3.67 16.08 9.84
N ARG A 148 2.74 16.81 9.21
CA ARG A 148 2.12 16.40 7.96
C ARG A 148 3.11 16.42 6.80
N ALA A 149 3.97 17.42 6.72
CA ALA A 149 5.02 17.49 5.72
C ALA A 149 6.02 16.32 5.86
N ALA A 150 6.46 16.03 7.09
CA ALA A 150 7.33 14.89 7.39
C ALA A 150 6.67 13.54 7.06
N ALA A 151 5.37 13.40 7.33
CA ALA A 151 4.60 12.21 6.98
C ALA A 151 4.48 12.02 5.45
N ILE A 152 4.21 13.09 4.70
CA ILE A 152 4.20 13.06 3.24
C ILE A 152 5.58 12.65 2.71
N TYR A 153 6.65 13.28 3.19
CA TYR A 153 8.02 12.94 2.81
C TYR A 153 8.34 11.48 3.08
N THR A 154 7.96 10.97 4.26
CA THR A 154 8.19 9.59 4.65
C THR A 154 7.49 8.62 3.70
N LEU A 155 6.19 8.82 3.48
CA LEU A 155 5.39 7.94 2.64
C LEU A 155 5.86 7.95 1.19
N THR A 156 6.16 9.12 0.61
CA THR A 156 6.61 9.22 -0.79
C THR A 156 8.01 8.65 -0.98
N THR A 157 8.92 8.88 -0.02
CA THR A 157 10.27 8.31 -0.04
C THR A 157 10.22 6.78 0.01
N MET A 158 9.39 6.20 0.88
CA MET A 158 9.20 4.76 0.94
C MET A 158 8.65 4.18 -0.37
N ILE A 159 7.57 4.77 -0.89
CA ILE A 159 6.97 4.32 -2.16
C ILE A 159 8.01 4.38 -3.28
N GLY A 160 8.76 5.49 -3.37
CA GLY A 160 9.82 5.68 -4.36
C GLY A 160 10.95 4.67 -4.22
N ALA A 161 11.45 4.45 -2.99
CA ALA A 161 12.52 3.51 -2.72
C ALA A 161 12.16 2.07 -3.11
N VAL A 162 10.98 1.58 -2.70
CA VAL A 162 10.50 0.23 -3.07
C VAL A 162 10.27 0.11 -4.57
N THR A 163 9.73 1.15 -5.20
CA THR A 163 9.49 1.13 -6.64
C THR A 163 10.82 1.05 -7.40
N MET A 164 11.80 1.88 -7.03
CA MET A 164 13.09 1.92 -7.70
C MET A 164 13.95 0.69 -7.42
N SER A 165 13.93 0.15 -6.19
CA SER A 165 14.68 -1.06 -5.85
C SER A 165 14.23 -2.29 -6.65
N ARG A 166 12.98 -2.29 -7.15
CA ARG A 166 12.42 -3.35 -8.01
C ARG A 166 12.61 -3.13 -9.50
N ILE A 167 12.85 -1.88 -9.91
CA ILE A 167 13.11 -1.54 -11.31
C ILE A 167 14.54 -1.91 -11.69
N VAL A 168 15.49 -1.73 -10.77
CA VAL A 168 16.89 -2.09 -11.00
C VAL A 168 17.06 -3.60 -11.01
N ASP A 169 17.90 -4.09 -11.91
CA ASP A 169 18.25 -5.51 -12.06
C ASP A 169 19.53 -5.91 -11.31
N ASP A 170 20.25 -4.92 -10.76
CA ASP A 170 21.40 -5.10 -9.89
C ASP A 170 20.96 -5.26 -8.42
N PRO A 171 21.19 -6.45 -7.80
CA PRO A 171 20.83 -6.70 -6.40
C PRO A 171 21.58 -5.81 -5.40
N GLU A 172 22.82 -5.40 -5.69
CA GLU A 172 23.59 -4.53 -4.79
C GLU A 172 22.99 -3.13 -4.76
N LEU A 173 22.70 -2.57 -5.94
CA LEU A 173 22.02 -1.28 -6.07
C LEU A 173 20.61 -1.31 -5.48
N SER A 174 19.86 -2.40 -5.67
CA SER A 174 18.52 -2.59 -5.08
C SER A 174 18.56 -2.45 -3.56
N ASN A 175 19.50 -3.15 -2.92
CA ASN A 175 19.70 -3.06 -1.47
C ASN A 175 20.19 -1.67 -1.05
N GLN A 176 21.09 -1.06 -1.80
CA GLN A 176 21.61 0.28 -1.51
C GLN A 176 20.50 1.34 -1.48
N ILE A 177 19.54 1.29 -2.42
CA ILE A 177 18.37 2.20 -2.45
C ILE A 177 17.56 2.07 -1.16
N ILE A 178 17.26 0.83 -0.75
CA ILE A 178 16.45 0.56 0.44
C ILE A 178 17.18 1.02 1.71
N GLU A 179 18.46 0.67 1.88
CA GLU A 179 19.23 1.05 3.06
C GLU A 179 19.45 2.57 3.15
N THR A 180 19.67 3.24 2.02
CA THR A 180 19.78 4.71 1.98
C THR A 180 18.47 5.38 2.38
N ALA A 181 17.34 4.89 1.88
CA ALA A 181 16.02 5.40 2.27
C ALA A 181 15.78 5.20 3.77
N LYS A 182 16.11 4.03 4.32
CA LYS A 182 15.98 3.77 5.76
C LYS A 182 16.79 4.75 6.60
N ALA A 183 18.07 4.94 6.28
CA ALA A 183 18.94 5.84 7.03
C ALA A 183 18.36 7.26 7.13
N HIS A 184 17.90 7.83 6.02
CA HIS A 184 17.33 9.17 6.01
C HIS A 184 15.95 9.28 6.70
N LEU A 185 15.16 8.20 6.70
CA LEU A 185 13.87 8.20 7.41
C LEU A 185 14.04 8.16 8.94
N VAL A 186 15.13 7.57 9.45
CA VAL A 186 15.50 7.63 10.87
C VAL A 186 15.82 9.07 11.26
N ASP A 187 16.66 9.77 10.48
CA ASP A 187 17.09 11.14 10.77
C ASP A 187 15.91 12.13 10.88
N VAL A 188 14.91 11.97 10.00
CA VAL A 188 13.70 12.80 9.99
C VAL A 188 12.84 12.59 11.24
N GLN A 189 12.89 11.42 11.89
CA GLN A 189 12.14 11.14 13.11
C GLN A 189 12.84 11.62 14.38
N THR A 190 14.17 11.63 14.39
CA THR A 190 14.96 12.07 15.56
C THR A 190 15.15 13.58 15.64
N GLY A 191 14.83 14.32 14.57
CA GLY A 191 15.05 15.76 14.47
C GLY A 191 16.54 16.13 14.34
N PRO A 192 16.87 17.38 13.95
CA PRO A 192 18.26 17.84 13.88
C PRO A 192 18.78 18.04 15.32
N GLY A 193 19.39 17.01 15.92
CA GLY A 193 20.03 17.17 17.23
C GLY A 193 20.43 15.91 18.02
N GLN A 194 20.09 14.69 17.59
CA GLN A 194 20.46 13.48 18.37
C GLN A 194 21.73 12.76 17.89
N ASP A 195 22.31 13.18 16.76
CA ASP A 195 23.45 12.49 16.14
C ASP A 195 24.83 12.94 16.68
N GLU A 196 24.91 14.07 17.42
CA GLU A 196 26.17 14.56 17.98
C GLU A 196 26.67 13.77 19.19
N HIS A 197 25.81 13.02 19.90
CA HIS A 197 26.23 12.24 21.07
C HIS A 197 26.75 10.83 20.74
N ARG A 198 26.65 10.37 19.49
CA ARG A 198 27.08 9.02 19.10
C ARG A 198 28.45 8.96 18.41
N ARG A 199 29.09 10.11 18.13
CA ARG A 199 30.41 10.20 17.46
C ARG A 199 31.60 10.36 18.42
N THR A 200 31.40 10.31 19.74
CA THR A 200 32.48 10.45 20.75
C THR A 200 32.55 9.30 21.75
N ALA A 201 32.28 8.07 21.32
CA ALA A 201 32.60 6.86 22.09
C ALA A 201 33.50 5.93 21.29
#